data_AF-A0A067GU31-F1
#
_entry.id   AF-A0A067GU31-F1
#
_cell.length_a   1.000
_cell.length_b   1.000
_cell.length_c   1.000
_cell.angle_alpha   90.00
_cell.angle_beta   90.00
_cell.angle_gamma   90.00
#
_symmetry.space_group_name_H-M   'P 1'
#
loop_
_entity.id
_entity.type
_entity.pdbx_description
1 polymer ?
#
loop_
_entity_poly.entity_id
_entity_poly.type
_entity_poly.pdbx_seq_one_letter_code
_entity_poly.pdbx_strand_id
1 'polypeptide(L)'
;DPNNVLQSWDPTLVNPCTWFHVTCNSENSVIRVDLGNAGLSGPLVPQLGLLTNLQYLSVYKNNISGSIPSEIGNLKKLISLGLFNNQLSGAIPASIGNLRSLKFMRLNNNNLTGRIPREVIQLIINGSLRIL
;
A
#
# COMPACT_ATOMS: atom_id res chain seq x y z
N ASP A 1 -0.13 -11.71 -13.00
CA ASP A 1 -1.22 -10.85 -13.47
C ASP A 1 -2.06 -11.62 -14.48
N PRO A 2 -3.07 -12.39 -14.03
CA PRO A 2 -3.87 -13.23 -14.94
C PRO A 2 -4.87 -12.43 -15.78
N ASN A 3 -5.20 -11.20 -15.38
CA ASN A 3 -6.20 -10.36 -16.05
C ASN A 3 -5.57 -9.24 -16.89
N ASN A 4 -4.24 -9.25 -17.06
CA ASN A 4 -3.47 -8.24 -17.79
C ASN A 4 -3.74 -6.80 -17.31
N VAL A 5 -4.02 -6.61 -16.02
CA VAL A 5 -4.30 -5.27 -15.47
C VAL A 5 -3.06 -4.36 -15.47
N LEU A 6 -1.86 -4.95 -15.51
CA LEU A 6 -0.58 -4.25 -15.56
C LEU A 6 -0.07 -4.09 -17.01
N GLN A 7 -0.85 -4.43 -18.04
CA GLN A 7 -0.38 -4.43 -19.43
C GLN A 7 0.11 -3.07 -19.93
N SER A 8 -0.41 -1.96 -19.38
CA SER A 8 0.01 -0.61 -19.75
C SER A 8 1.26 -0.15 -19.01
N TRP A 9 1.78 -0.94 -18.07
CA TRP A 9 2.91 -0.58 -17.23
C TRP A 9 4.20 -0.79 -18.00
N ASP A 10 4.59 0.25 -18.73
CA ASP A 10 5.80 0.28 -19.54
C ASP A 10 6.89 1.13 -18.85
N PRO A 11 7.95 0.51 -18.31
CA PRO A 11 9.03 1.22 -17.63
C PRO A 11 9.93 2.02 -18.58
N THR A 12 9.75 1.89 -19.90
CA THR A 12 10.49 2.68 -20.89
C THR A 12 9.90 4.08 -21.11
N LEU A 13 8.67 4.31 -20.63
CA LEU A 13 8.04 5.63 -20.67
C LEU A 13 8.69 6.61 -19.69
N VAL A 14 8.61 7.90 -20.01
CA VAL A 14 9.20 8.99 -19.21
C VAL A 14 8.69 8.98 -17.76
N ASN A 15 7.44 8.62 -17.55
CA ASN A 15 6.83 8.51 -16.23
C ASN A 15 5.63 7.54 -16.27
N PRO A 16 5.18 7.04 -15.10
CA PRO A 16 4.09 6.07 -15.01
C PRO A 16 2.69 6.69 -15.09
N CYS A 17 2.54 7.98 -15.40
CA CYS A 17 1.26 8.69 -15.27
C CYS A 17 0.23 8.31 -16.34
N THR A 18 0.66 7.63 -17.39
CA THR A 18 -0.22 7.04 -18.41
C THR A 18 -0.59 5.59 -18.10
N TRP A 19 -0.01 4.99 -17.06
CA TRP A 19 -0.33 3.62 -16.68
C TRP A 19 -1.74 3.54 -16.12
N PHE A 20 -2.51 2.53 -16.55
CA PHE A 20 -3.76 2.19 -15.91
C PHE A 20 -3.56 1.93 -14.43
N HIS A 21 -4.58 2.30 -13.65
CA HIS A 21 -4.61 2.15 -12.19
C HIS A 21 -3.61 3.05 -11.43
N VAL A 22 -2.90 3.94 -12.13
CA VAL A 22 -2.00 4.93 -11.55
C VAL A 22 -2.58 6.33 -11.73
N THR A 23 -2.47 7.18 -10.71
CA THR A 23 -2.78 8.61 -10.82
C THR A 23 -1.59 9.43 -10.34
N CYS A 24 -1.24 10.46 -11.11
CA CYS A 24 -0.19 11.41 -10.77
C CYS A 24 -0.74 12.79 -10.38
N ASN A 25 0.10 13.59 -9.73
CA ASN A 25 -0.12 15.02 -9.54
C ASN A 25 0.39 15.84 -10.75
N SER A 26 0.31 17.17 -10.66
CA SER A 26 0.79 18.12 -11.68
C SER A 26 2.32 18.11 -11.89
N GLU A 27 3.07 17.49 -10.98
CA GLU A 27 4.53 17.33 -11.06
C GLU A 27 4.91 15.96 -11.66
N ASN A 28 3.96 15.23 -12.25
CA ASN A 28 4.13 13.86 -12.78
C ASN A 28 4.58 12.84 -11.73
N SER A 29 4.30 13.08 -10.45
CA SER A 29 4.62 12.16 -9.36
C SER A 29 3.40 11.33 -8.98
N VAL A 30 3.60 10.02 -8.77
CA VAL A 30 2.54 9.08 -8.42
C VAL A 30 1.97 9.41 -7.03
N ILE A 31 0.66 9.65 -6.97
CA ILE A 31 -0.09 9.93 -5.74
C ILE A 31 -1.11 8.85 -5.40
N ARG A 32 -1.54 8.03 -6.37
CA ARG A 32 -2.46 6.93 -6.15
C ARG A 32 -2.10 5.73 -7.01
N VAL A 33 -2.19 4.55 -6.40
CA VAL A 33 -2.20 3.25 -7.09
C VAL A 33 -3.41 2.47 -6.58
N ASP A 34 -4.30 2.06 -7.49
CA ASP A 34 -5.50 1.28 -7.17
C ASP A 34 -5.66 0.05 -8.05
N LEU A 35 -5.19 -1.08 -7.53
CA LEU A 35 -5.21 -2.40 -8.17
C LEU A 35 -6.19 -3.33 -7.45
N GLY A 36 -7.28 -2.79 -6.90
CA GLY A 36 -8.31 -3.58 -6.23
C GLY A 36 -9.01 -4.57 -7.17
N ASN A 37 -9.29 -5.78 -6.68
CA ASN A 37 -10.06 -6.80 -7.42
C ASN A 37 -9.49 -7.13 -8.81
N ALA A 38 -8.17 -7.25 -8.90
CA ALA A 38 -7.44 -7.43 -10.15
C ALA A 38 -6.97 -8.87 -10.40
N GLY A 39 -7.18 -9.79 -9.46
CA GLY A 39 -6.69 -11.17 -9.53
C GLY A 39 -5.17 -11.29 -9.42
N LEU A 40 -4.48 -10.25 -8.96
CA LEU A 40 -3.02 -10.22 -8.83
C LEU A 40 -2.55 -11.23 -7.78
N SER A 41 -1.36 -11.79 -8.00
CA SER A 41 -0.69 -12.71 -7.08
C SER A 41 0.79 -12.37 -6.96
N GLY A 42 1.46 -13.01 -6.00
CA GLY A 42 2.86 -12.71 -5.64
C GLY A 42 2.96 -11.75 -4.46
N PRO A 43 4.18 -11.36 -4.06
CA PRO A 43 4.40 -10.53 -2.89
C PRO A 43 4.31 -9.02 -3.18
N LEU A 44 4.11 -8.22 -2.13
CA LEU A 44 4.42 -6.80 -2.16
C LEU A 44 5.94 -6.61 -2.21
N VAL A 45 6.41 -5.69 -3.05
CA VAL A 45 7.85 -5.45 -3.25
C VAL A 45 8.33 -4.24 -2.42
N PRO A 46 9.54 -4.29 -1.81
CA PRO A 46 10.11 -3.17 -1.05
C PRO A 46 10.20 -1.85 -1.82
N GLN A 47 10.38 -1.91 -3.14
CA GLN A 47 10.48 -0.78 -4.05
C GLN A 47 9.23 0.11 -4.05
N LEU A 48 8.08 -0.40 -3.57
CA LEU A 48 6.90 0.44 -3.31
C LEU A 48 7.23 1.64 -2.40
N GLY A 49 8.16 1.47 -1.46
CA GLY A 49 8.63 2.53 -0.56
C GLY A 49 9.34 3.70 -1.25
N LEU A 50 9.66 3.61 -2.55
CA LEU A 50 10.27 4.69 -3.33
C LEU A 50 9.24 5.73 -3.80
N LEU A 51 7.95 5.41 -3.75
CA LEU A 51 6.85 6.30 -4.14
C LEU A 51 6.54 7.32 -3.02
N THR A 52 7.51 8.16 -2.65
CA THR A 52 7.42 9.03 -1.45
C THR A 52 6.29 10.07 -1.48
N ASN A 53 5.73 10.35 -2.67
CA ASN A 53 4.56 11.21 -2.85
C ASN A 53 3.22 10.48 -2.80
N LEU A 54 3.22 9.15 -2.64
CA LEU A 54 2.02 8.33 -2.64
C LEU A 54 1.10 8.68 -1.47
N GLN A 55 -0.17 8.91 -1.77
CA GLN A 55 -1.22 9.24 -0.81
C GLN A 55 -2.23 8.10 -0.66
N TYR A 56 -2.46 7.31 -1.70
CA TYR A 56 -3.44 6.23 -1.70
C TYR A 56 -2.83 4.97 -2.30
N LEU A 57 -2.74 3.90 -1.50
CA LEU A 57 -2.32 2.58 -1.95
C LEU A 57 -3.44 1.58 -1.68
N SER A 58 -3.94 0.97 -2.75
CA SER A 58 -5.06 0.05 -2.73
C SER A 58 -4.74 -1.18 -3.57
N VAL A 59 -4.67 -2.35 -2.94
CA VAL A 59 -4.44 -3.67 -3.58
C VAL A 59 -5.42 -4.72 -3.02
N TYR A 60 -6.59 -4.27 -2.56
CA TYR A 60 -7.57 -5.12 -1.89
C TYR A 60 -8.18 -6.19 -2.81
N LYS A 61 -8.68 -7.29 -2.23
CA LYS A 61 -9.33 -8.39 -2.99
C LYS A 61 -8.43 -8.94 -4.10
N ASN A 62 -7.23 -9.36 -3.73
CA ASN A 62 -6.29 -10.05 -4.61
C ASN A 62 -5.75 -11.32 -3.92
N ASN A 63 -4.82 -12.00 -4.58
CA ASN A 63 -4.09 -13.14 -4.06
C ASN A 63 -2.65 -12.76 -3.67
N ILE A 64 -2.45 -11.54 -3.17
CA ILE A 64 -1.13 -11.07 -2.73
C ILE A 64 -0.72 -11.84 -1.47
N SER A 65 0.51 -12.33 -1.44
CA SER A 65 1.06 -13.18 -0.39
C SER A 65 2.37 -12.61 0.18
N GLY A 66 3.04 -13.35 1.07
CA GLY A 66 4.25 -12.87 1.74
C GLY A 66 3.96 -11.83 2.83
N SER A 67 4.98 -11.11 3.28
CA SER A 67 4.86 -10.10 4.34
C SER A 67 4.67 -8.69 3.79
N ILE A 68 4.18 -7.79 4.65
CA ILE A 68 4.17 -6.35 4.35
C ILE A 68 5.61 -5.84 4.49
N PRO A 69 6.24 -5.28 3.43
CA PRO A 69 7.61 -4.80 3.50
C PRO A 69 7.72 -3.60 4.44
N SER A 70 8.81 -3.53 5.20
CA SER A 70 9.05 -2.45 6.17
C SER A 70 9.18 -1.07 5.51
N GLU A 71 9.58 -1.04 4.24
CA GLU A 71 9.74 0.11 3.37
C GLU A 71 8.43 0.84 3.12
N ILE A 72 7.28 0.21 3.40
CA ILE A 72 5.98 0.89 3.39
C ILE A 72 5.98 2.09 4.33
N GLY A 73 6.78 2.04 5.40
CA GLY A 73 6.98 3.15 6.34
C GLY A 73 7.66 4.39 5.74
N ASN A 74 8.21 4.33 4.53
CA ASN A 74 8.80 5.46 3.83
C ASN A 74 7.75 6.37 3.16
N LEU A 75 6.52 5.89 3.02
CA LEU A 75 5.42 6.59 2.36
C LEU A 75 4.80 7.65 3.28
N LYS A 76 5.57 8.65 3.74
CA LYS A 76 5.15 9.56 4.81
C LYS A 76 3.88 10.37 4.48
N LYS A 77 3.57 10.55 3.18
CA LYS A 77 2.36 11.24 2.70
C LYS A 77 1.15 10.32 2.54
N LEU A 78 1.28 9.02 2.86
CA LEU A 78 0.20 8.05 2.69
C LEU A 78 -0.98 8.39 3.62
N ILE A 79 -2.16 8.53 3.02
CA ILE A 79 -3.43 8.84 3.68
C ILE A 79 -4.26 7.56 3.86
N SER A 80 -4.23 6.67 2.85
CA SER A 80 -5.02 5.43 2.85
C SER A 80 -4.17 4.24 2.43
N LEU A 81 -4.21 3.19 3.24
CA LEU A 81 -3.59 1.89 2.97
C LEU A 81 -4.65 0.78 3.00
N GLY A 82 -4.98 0.25 1.83
CA GLY A 82 -5.94 -0.84 1.66
C GLY A 82 -5.29 -2.14 1.18
N LEU A 83 -5.03 -3.07 2.11
CA LEU A 83 -4.45 -4.39 1.83
C LEU A 83 -5.41 -5.55 2.16
N PHE A 84 -6.65 -5.25 2.52
CA PHE A 84 -7.64 -6.23 2.97
C PHE A 84 -8.05 -7.24 1.89
N ASN A 85 -8.52 -8.42 2.32
CA ASN A 85 -8.86 -9.55 1.43
C ASN A 85 -7.67 -9.96 0.55
N ASN A 86 -6.60 -10.41 1.19
CA ASN A 86 -5.40 -10.97 0.55
C ASN A 86 -4.89 -12.16 1.37
N GLN A 87 -3.71 -12.68 1.04
CA GLN A 87 -3.04 -13.79 1.71
C GLN A 87 -1.75 -13.33 2.41
N LEU A 88 -1.67 -12.04 2.81
CA LEU A 88 -0.50 -11.49 3.50
C LEU A 88 -0.31 -12.18 4.85
N SER A 89 0.94 -12.40 5.23
CA SER A 89 1.35 -13.16 6.40
C SER A 89 2.48 -12.47 7.17
N GLY A 90 2.84 -13.02 8.34
CA GLY A 90 3.84 -12.41 9.21
C GLY A 90 3.29 -11.22 10.01
N ALA A 91 4.19 -10.48 10.66
CA ALA A 91 3.82 -9.38 11.54
C ALA A 91 3.58 -8.07 10.76
N ILE A 92 2.71 -7.21 11.31
CA ILE A 92 2.59 -5.82 10.87
C ILE A 92 3.92 -5.11 11.17
N PRO A 93 4.60 -4.49 10.19
CA PRO A 93 5.88 -3.84 10.44
C PRO A 93 5.69 -2.57 11.27
N ALA A 94 6.52 -2.40 12.31
CA ALA A 94 6.50 -1.23 13.19
C ALA A 94 6.72 0.10 12.43
N SER A 95 7.37 0.03 11.26
CA SER A 95 7.59 1.18 10.38
C SER A 95 6.30 1.83 9.87
N ILE A 96 5.14 1.15 9.92
CA ILE A 96 3.83 1.78 9.66
C ILE A 96 3.57 2.94 10.61
N GLY A 97 4.10 2.91 11.84
CA GLY A 97 3.98 4.04 12.77
C GLY A 97 4.66 5.33 12.29
N ASN A 98 5.47 5.27 11.23
CA ASN A 98 6.04 6.46 10.60
C ASN A 98 5.07 7.18 9.65
N LEU A 99 3.93 6.58 9.33
CA LEU A 99 2.95 7.12 8.39
C LEU A 99 2.06 8.16 9.09
N ARG A 100 2.65 9.32 9.40
CA ARG A 100 1.98 10.37 10.20
C ARG A 100 0.74 10.97 9.54
N SER A 101 0.63 10.87 8.21
CA SER A 101 -0.54 11.31 7.44
C SER A 101 -1.63 10.23 7.30
N LEU A 102 -1.39 9.01 7.77
CA LEU A 102 -2.28 7.87 7.55
C LEU A 102 -3.58 8.03 8.33
N LYS A 103 -4.70 8.06 7.62
CA LYS A 103 -6.05 8.20 8.17
C LYS A 103 -6.85 6.91 8.13
N PHE A 104 -6.59 6.09 7.11
CA PHE A 104 -7.33 4.85 6.88
C PHE A 104 -6.37 3.70 6.65
N MET A 105 -6.54 2.62 7.42
CA MET A 105 -5.75 1.41 7.30
C MET A 105 -6.66 0.20 7.37
N ARG A 106 -6.70 -0.60 6.31
CA ARG A 106 -7.50 -1.83 6.24
C ARG A 106 -6.60 -3.01 5.91
N LEU A 107 -6.38 -3.86 6.91
CA LEU A 107 -5.53 -5.06 6.82
C LEU A 107 -6.33 -6.36 7.08
N ASN A 108 -7.62 -6.26 7.37
CA ASN A 108 -8.48 -7.40 7.70
C ASN A 108 -8.55 -8.43 6.57
N ASN A 109 -8.93 -9.66 6.91
CA ASN A 109 -9.01 -10.79 5.97
C ASN A 109 -7.67 -11.04 5.27
N ASN A 110 -6.65 -11.30 6.09
CA ASN A 110 -5.31 -11.74 5.74
C ASN A 110 -4.84 -12.76 6.79
N ASN A 111 -3.69 -13.38 6.59
CA ASN A 111 -3.04 -14.33 7.51
C ASN A 111 -1.97 -13.63 8.39
N LEU A 112 -2.19 -12.36 8.74
CA LEU A 112 -1.26 -11.59 9.57
C LEU A 112 -1.22 -12.16 11.00
N THR A 113 -0.01 -12.24 11.56
CA THR A 113 0.27 -12.82 12.87
C THR A 113 0.96 -11.82 13.78
N GLY A 114 1.18 -12.20 15.05
CA GLY A 114 1.90 -11.36 15.99
C GLY A 114 1.05 -10.24 16.58
N ARG A 115 1.70 -9.34 17.32
CA ARG A 115 1.04 -8.23 18.01
C ARG A 115 0.98 -6.99 17.11
N ILE A 116 -0.02 -6.15 17.32
CA ILE A 116 -0.05 -4.80 16.74
C ILE A 116 1.15 -4.02 17.34
N PRO A 117 2.07 -3.48 16.52
CA PRO A 117 3.21 -2.71 17.03
C PRO A 117 2.74 -1.48 17.80
N ARG A 118 3.46 -1.14 18.89
CA ARG A 118 3.14 0.05 19.69
C ARG A 118 3.17 1.33 18.84
N GLU A 119 4.03 1.37 17.82
CA GLU A 119 4.17 2.49 16.90
C GLU A 119 2.90 2.71 16.08
N VAL A 120 2.17 1.64 15.73
CA VAL A 120 0.86 1.72 15.05
C VAL A 120 -0.21 2.17 16.04
N ILE A 121 -0.17 1.68 17.28
CA ILE A 121 -1.09 2.12 18.34
C ILE A 121 -0.96 3.64 18.58
N GLN A 122 0.26 4.18 18.52
CA GLN A 122 0.48 5.62 18.66
C GLN A 122 -0.16 6.47 17.56
N LEU A 123 -0.37 5.93 16.34
CA LEU A 123 -1.11 6.64 15.31
C LEU A 123 -2.59 6.80 15.67
N ILE A 124 -3.16 5.83 16.40
CA ILE A 124 -4.54 5.89 16.88
C ILE A 124 -4.64 6.89 18.04
N ILE A 125 -3.73 6.80 19.00
CA ILE A 125 -3.68 7.69 20.17
C ILE A 125 -3.53 9.16 19.75
N ASN A 126 -2.67 9.43 18.77
CA ASN A 126 -2.44 10.78 18.26
C ASN A 126 -3.55 11.27 17.31
N GLY A 127 -4.59 10.46 17.06
CA GLY A 127 -5.73 10.81 16.21
C GLY A 127 -5.43 10.82 14.71
N SER A 128 -4.22 10.41 14.28
CA SER A 128 -3.86 10.28 12.87
C SER A 128 -4.70 9.19 12.21
N LEU A 129 -4.68 7.98 12.77
CA LEU A 129 -5.37 6.81 12.24
C LEU A 129 -6.72 6.61 12.94
N ARG A 130 -7.81 6.63 12.17
CA ARG A 130 -9.15 6.35 12.68
C ARG A 130 -9.53 4.91 12.36
N ILE A 131 -9.95 4.16 13.39
CA ILE A 131 -10.61 2.86 13.21
C ILE A 131 -12.07 3.18 12.89
N LEU A 132 -12.51 2.87 11.65
CA LEU A 132 -13.90 2.92 11.22
C LEU A 132 -14.49 1.52 11.24
#